data_AF-A0A6I7Q0Q7-F1
#
_entry.id   AF-A0A6I7Q0Q7-F1
#
_cell.length_a   1.000
_cell.length_b   1.000
_cell.length_c   1.000
_cell.angle_alpha   90.00
_cell.angle_beta   90.00
_cell.angle_gamma   90.00
#
_symmetry.space_group_name_H-M   'P 1'
#
loop_
_entity.id
_entity.type
_entity.pdbx_description
1 polymer ?
#
loop_
_entity_poly.entity_id
_entity_poly.type
_entity_poly.pdbx_seq_one_letter_code
_entity_poly.pdbx_strand_id
1 'polypeptide(L)'
;MQVRAVKLDLEQVSRLAYLSLTESEKARFEKQLEEILNFVDQLQQVPMTAEETKKMGQFHVQTAFYESLKLDPLEKLRPDSEQSEELQSLVLTNEEATQNAPKASGLPNELLYEVPSIMEN
;
A
#
# COMPACT_ATOMS: atom_id res chain seq x y z
N MET A 1 -19.02 -5.66 -29.00
CA MET A 1 -18.46 -4.80 -27.93
C MET A 1 -16.96 -4.71 -28.15
N GLN A 2 -16.43 -3.51 -28.37
CA GLN A 2 -15.00 -3.31 -28.52
C GLN A 2 -14.34 -3.39 -27.14
N VAL A 3 -13.51 -4.41 -26.93
CA VAL A 3 -12.54 -4.44 -25.83
C VAL A 3 -11.64 -3.25 -26.06
N ARG A 4 -11.71 -2.25 -25.17
CA ARG A 4 -10.85 -1.08 -25.24
C ARG A 4 -9.46 -1.59 -24.87
N ALA A 5 -8.62 -1.85 -25.85
CA ALA A 5 -7.19 -2.08 -25.64
C ALA A 5 -6.59 -0.76 -25.13
N VAL A 6 -6.77 -0.50 -23.83
CA VAL A 6 -6.02 0.51 -23.12
C VAL A 6 -4.60 -0.02 -23.15
N LYS A 7 -3.81 0.50 -24.09
CA LYS A 7 -2.40 0.18 -24.16
C LYS A 7 -1.79 0.73 -22.88
N LEU A 8 -1.61 -0.14 -21.90
CA LEU A 8 -1.18 0.24 -20.57
C LEU A 8 0.27 0.72 -20.68
N ASP A 9 0.56 1.91 -20.20
CA ASP A 9 1.92 2.42 -20.19
C ASP A 9 2.71 1.73 -19.06
N LEU A 10 3.50 0.73 -19.45
CA LEU A 10 4.29 -0.05 -18.50
C LEU A 10 5.35 0.79 -17.79
N GLU A 11 5.86 1.84 -18.45
CA GLU A 11 6.83 2.75 -17.84
C GLU A 11 6.16 3.57 -16.73
N GLN A 12 4.92 4.01 -16.96
CA GLN A 12 4.14 4.70 -15.95
C GLN A 12 3.82 3.77 -14.75
N VAL A 13 3.41 2.54 -14.99
CA VAL A 13 3.08 1.58 -13.93
C VAL A 13 4.31 1.20 -13.09
N SER A 14 5.43 0.91 -13.74
CA SER A 14 6.69 0.60 -13.05
C SER A 14 7.18 1.78 -12.22
N ARG A 15 7.06 3.02 -12.73
CA ARG A 15 7.39 4.24 -11.98
C ARG A 15 6.50 4.43 -10.75
N LEU A 16 5.19 4.23 -10.89
CA LEU A 16 4.25 4.37 -9.76
C LEU A 16 4.51 3.35 -8.65
N ALA A 17 4.96 2.15 -9.01
CA ALA A 17 5.29 1.09 -8.08
C ALA A 17 6.77 1.10 -7.62
N TYR A 18 7.56 2.10 -8.04
CA TYR A 18 9.00 2.19 -7.79
C TYR A 18 9.79 0.92 -8.20
N LEU A 19 9.37 0.27 -9.29
CA LEU A 19 10.02 -0.93 -9.82
C LEU A 19 11.08 -0.56 -10.86
N SER A 20 12.31 -0.99 -10.61
CA SER A 20 13.40 -0.91 -11.60
C SER A 20 13.41 -2.19 -12.43
N LEU A 21 12.79 -2.15 -13.60
CA LEU A 21 12.72 -3.30 -14.53
C LEU A 21 13.72 -3.14 -15.67
N THR A 22 14.48 -4.20 -15.95
CA THR A 22 15.30 -4.29 -17.16
C THR A 22 14.43 -4.45 -18.41
N GLU A 23 14.97 -4.19 -19.60
CA GLU A 23 14.23 -4.35 -20.86
C GLU A 23 13.69 -5.78 -21.08
N SER A 24 14.44 -6.79 -20.63
CA SER A 24 14.00 -8.20 -20.74
C SER A 24 12.88 -8.53 -19.75
N GLU A 25 12.90 -7.93 -18.55
CA GLU A 25 11.84 -8.07 -17.55
C GLU A 25 10.59 -7.31 -17.96
N LYS A 26 10.72 -6.11 -18.55
CA LYS A 26 9.60 -5.33 -19.10
C LYS A 26 8.81 -6.15 -20.12
N ALA A 27 9.50 -6.77 -21.08
CA ALA A 27 8.84 -7.59 -22.11
C ALA A 27 8.09 -8.81 -21.53
N ARG A 28 8.64 -9.44 -20.48
CA ARG A 28 7.96 -10.55 -19.78
C ARG A 28 6.76 -10.05 -18.99
N PHE A 29 6.95 -8.96 -18.25
CA PHE A 29 5.93 -8.39 -17.40
C PHE A 29 4.77 -7.79 -18.19
N GLU A 30 5.02 -7.19 -19.35
CA GLU A 30 3.97 -6.73 -20.28
C GLU A 30 3.02 -7.87 -20.63
N LYS A 31 3.57 -9.02 -21.04
CA LYS A 31 2.77 -10.20 -21.37
C LYS A 31 1.98 -10.73 -20.16
N GLN A 32 2.63 -10.82 -19.00
CA GLN A 32 1.96 -11.28 -17.77
C GLN A 32 0.85 -10.33 -17.34
N LEU A 33 1.07 -9.02 -17.45
CA LEU A 33 0.09 -8.01 -17.10
C LEU A 33 -1.11 -8.05 -18.06
N GLU A 34 -0.86 -8.25 -19.35
CA GLU A 34 -1.93 -8.46 -20.35
C GLU A 34 -2.77 -9.69 -20.01
N GLU A 35 -2.15 -10.82 -19.67
CA GLU A 35 -2.86 -12.03 -19.24
C GLU A 35 -3.70 -11.80 -17.98
N ILE A 36 -3.18 -11.08 -16.98
CA ILE A 36 -3.90 -10.72 -15.76
C ILE A 36 -5.09 -9.80 -16.07
N LEU A 37 -4.89 -8.75 -16.88
CA LEU A 37 -5.96 -7.82 -17.23
C LEU A 37 -7.07 -8.51 -18.01
N ASN A 38 -6.73 -9.39 -18.95
CA ASN A 38 -7.69 -10.22 -19.67
C ASN A 38 -8.50 -11.12 -18.74
N PHE A 39 -7.87 -11.65 -17.69
CA PHE A 39 -8.58 -12.42 -16.67
C PHE A 39 -9.52 -11.53 -15.83
N VAL A 40 -9.05 -10.36 -15.40
CA VAL A 40 -9.84 -9.39 -14.62
C VAL A 40 -11.04 -8.87 -15.41
N ASP A 41 -10.93 -8.73 -16.73
CA ASP A 41 -12.04 -8.33 -17.61
C ASP A 41 -13.24 -9.28 -17.54
N GLN A 42 -13.05 -10.53 -17.10
CA GLN A 42 -14.16 -11.45 -16.84
C GLN A 42 -15.10 -10.92 -15.73
N LEU A 43 -14.60 -10.12 -14.79
CA LEU A 43 -15.41 -9.50 -13.74
C LEU A 43 -16.41 -8.49 -14.29
N GLN A 44 -16.19 -7.92 -15.47
CA GLN A 44 -17.17 -7.03 -16.12
C GLN A 44 -18.47 -7.77 -16.48
N GLN A 45 -18.45 -9.10 -16.54
CA GLN A 45 -19.63 -9.92 -16.83
C GLN A 45 -20.55 -10.10 -15.62
N VAL A 46 -20.08 -9.75 -14.42
CA VAL A 46 -20.86 -9.81 -13.19
C VAL A 46 -21.43 -8.42 -12.92
N PRO A 47 -22.72 -8.18 -13.19
CA PRO A 47 -23.32 -6.88 -12.91
C PRO A 47 -23.34 -6.63 -11.40
N MET A 48 -22.79 -5.51 -10.98
CA MET A 48 -22.89 -5.01 -9.60
C MET A 48 -23.47 -3.60 -9.61
N THR A 49 -24.32 -3.33 -8.63
CA THR A 49 -24.79 -1.97 -8.36
C THR A 49 -23.72 -1.16 -7.62
N ALA A 50 -23.76 0.16 -7.74
CA ALA A 50 -22.82 1.05 -7.05
C ALA A 50 -22.89 0.88 -5.51
N GLU A 51 -24.06 0.56 -4.96
CA GLU A 51 -24.24 0.29 -3.53
C GLU A 51 -23.55 -1.01 -3.10
N GLU A 52 -23.68 -2.08 -3.88
CA GLU A 52 -22.98 -3.35 -3.63
C GLU A 52 -21.46 -3.20 -3.74
N THR A 53 -20.97 -2.44 -4.72
CA THR A 53 -19.53 -2.14 -4.87
C THR A 53 -19.01 -1.34 -3.67
N LYS A 54 -19.76 -0.35 -3.18
CA LYS A 54 -19.38 0.44 -2.01
C LYS A 54 -19.32 -0.42 -0.74
N LYS A 55 -20.28 -1.33 -0.56
CA LYS A 55 -20.32 -2.25 0.59
C LYS A 55 -19.17 -3.26 0.56
N MET A 56 -18.80 -3.78 -0.62
CA MET A 56 -17.66 -4.70 -0.77
C MET A 56 -16.30 -4.00 -0.73
N GLY A 57 -16.21 -2.78 -1.29
CA GLY A 57 -14.99 -1.97 -1.35
C GLY A 57 -14.67 -1.23 -0.05
N GLN A 58 -15.62 -1.12 0.88
CA GLN A 58 -15.32 -0.79 2.27
C GLN A 58 -14.47 -1.92 2.86
N PHE A 59 -13.15 -1.70 2.82
CA PHE A 59 -12.09 -2.52 3.37
C PHE A 59 -12.50 -3.26 4.65
N HIS A 60 -12.87 -4.54 4.54
CA HIS A 60 -13.17 -5.39 5.69
C HIS A 60 -11.92 -5.66 6.55
N VAL A 61 -10.72 -5.38 6.02
CA VAL A 61 -9.44 -5.59 6.73
C VAL A 61 -9.26 -4.61 7.89
N GLN A 62 -9.77 -3.37 7.77
CA GLN A 62 -9.77 -2.43 8.87
C GLN A 62 -10.99 -2.67 9.78
N THR A 63 -12.19 -2.84 9.22
CA THR A 63 -13.39 -2.99 10.05
C THR A 63 -13.39 -4.27 10.88
N ALA A 64 -12.95 -5.43 10.40
CA ALA A 64 -12.94 -6.64 11.24
C ALA A 64 -12.01 -6.52 12.46
N PHE A 65 -10.82 -5.91 12.27
CA PHE A 65 -9.88 -5.64 13.36
C PHE A 65 -10.48 -4.64 14.38
N TYR A 66 -10.95 -3.49 13.90
CA TYR A 66 -11.54 -2.46 14.76
C TYR A 66 -12.87 -2.92 15.40
N GLU A 67 -13.71 -3.68 14.71
CA GLU A 67 -14.94 -4.28 15.26
C GLU A 67 -14.62 -5.31 16.34
N SER A 68 -13.61 -6.17 16.14
CA SER A 68 -13.17 -7.14 17.16
C SER A 68 -12.64 -6.46 18.42
N LEU A 69 -12.00 -5.30 18.27
CA LEU A 69 -11.47 -4.48 19.35
C LEU A 69 -12.49 -3.45 19.86
N LYS A 70 -13.68 -3.36 19.25
CA LYS A 70 -14.71 -2.35 19.51
C LYS A 70 -14.20 -0.91 19.45
N LEU A 71 -13.32 -0.63 18.49
CA LEU A 71 -12.72 0.67 18.25
C LEU A 71 -13.38 1.35 17.05
N ASP A 72 -13.62 2.67 17.14
CA ASP A 72 -14.04 3.46 15.99
C ASP A 72 -12.79 4.01 15.26
N PRO A 73 -12.53 3.61 14.01
CA PRO A 73 -11.39 4.13 13.25
C PRO A 73 -11.47 5.64 13.01
N LEU A 74 -12.66 6.24 12.94
CA LEU A 74 -12.81 7.70 12.74
C LEU A 74 -12.42 8.51 13.97
N GLU A 75 -12.59 7.95 15.17
CA GLU A 75 -12.13 8.56 16.42
C GLU A 75 -10.62 8.36 16.61
N LYS A 76 -10.11 7.16 16.32
CA LYS A 76 -8.70 6.79 16.59
C LYS A 76 -7.69 7.29 15.55
N LEU A 77 -8.12 7.61 14.33
CA LEU A 77 -7.25 8.18 13.28
C LEU A 77 -7.11 9.71 13.37
N ARG A 78 -7.83 10.37 14.28
CA ARG A 78 -7.63 11.80 14.56
C ARG A 78 -6.52 11.95 15.60
N PRO A 79 -5.47 12.75 15.34
CA PRO A 79 -4.35 12.91 16.26
C PRO A 79 -4.69 13.68 17.56
N ASP A 80 -5.94 14.15 17.72
CA ASP A 80 -6.31 15.13 18.74
C ASP A 80 -6.98 14.53 20.00
N SER A 81 -7.27 13.23 20.03
CA SER A 81 -7.83 12.58 21.24
C SER A 81 -6.76 11.77 21.94
N GLU A 82 -6.44 12.20 23.16
CA GLU A 82 -5.65 11.51 24.19
C GLU A 82 -5.37 10.04 23.89
N GLN A 83 -4.11 9.76 23.58
CA GLN A 83 -3.59 8.42 23.30
C GLN A 83 -4.03 7.48 24.42
N SER A 84 -4.98 6.57 24.15
CA SER A 84 -5.38 5.54 25.10
C SER A 84 -4.14 4.77 25.56
N GLU A 85 -4.06 4.38 26.83
CA GLU A 85 -2.90 3.66 27.39
C GLU A 85 -2.51 2.41 26.58
N GLU A 86 -3.48 1.75 25.95
CA GLU A 86 -3.29 0.62 25.02
C GLU A 86 -2.59 0.98 23.70
N LEU A 87 -2.62 2.25 23.28
CA LEU A 87 -1.87 2.75 22.12
C LEU A 87 -0.45 3.18 22.53
N GLN A 88 -0.22 3.56 23.79
CA GLN A 88 1.12 3.88 24.28
C GLN A 88 2.01 2.64 24.33
N SER A 89 1.46 1.45 24.60
CA SER A 89 2.20 0.19 24.51
C SER A 89 2.56 -0.23 23.07
N LEU A 90 1.92 0.38 22.06
CA LEU A 90 2.22 0.19 20.64
C LEU A 90 3.25 1.21 20.12
N VAL A 91 3.66 2.19 20.93
CA VAL A 91 4.75 3.11 20.61
C VAL A 91 6.07 2.40 20.85
N LEU A 92 6.73 2.01 19.77
CA LEU A 92 8.04 1.35 19.82
C LEU A 92 9.10 2.29 20.41
N THR A 93 10.06 1.72 21.14
CA THR A 93 11.28 2.42 21.53
C THR A 93 12.16 2.70 20.29
N ASN A 94 13.06 3.69 20.38
CA ASN A 94 13.98 4.02 19.28
C ASN A 94 14.82 2.80 18.84
N GLU A 95 15.18 1.93 19.78
CA GLU A 95 15.92 0.68 19.52
C GLU A 95 15.05 -0.33 18.76
N GLU A 96 13.81 -0.56 19.20
CA GLU A 96 12.87 -1.47 18.52
C GLU A 96 12.51 -0.99 17.10
N ALA A 97 12.36 0.33 16.93
CA ALA A 97 12.05 0.94 15.64
C ALA A 97 13.20 0.83 14.61
N THR A 98 14.44 0.65 15.08
CA THR A 98 15.64 0.55 14.22
C THR A 98 16.17 -0.87 14.06
N GLN A 99 15.67 -1.84 14.84
CA GLN A 99 16.15 -3.23 14.83
C GLN A 99 16.10 -3.90 13.45
N ASN A 100 15.08 -3.58 12.65
CA ASN A 100 14.90 -4.13 11.29
C ASN A 100 15.44 -3.20 10.19
N ALA A 101 16.01 -2.05 10.55
CA ALA A 101 16.53 -1.11 9.58
C ALA A 101 17.84 -1.65 8.97
N PRO A 102 17.96 -1.74 7.63
CA PRO A 102 19.20 -2.18 7.01
C PRO A 102 20.35 -1.19 7.21
N LYS A 103 20.04 0.09 7.42
CA LYS A 103 20.97 1.16 7.81
C LYS A 103 20.28 2.13 8.77
N ALA A 104 20.56 2.00 10.05
CA ALA A 104 20.26 3.02 11.05
C ALA A 104 21.54 3.83 11.31
N SER A 105 21.42 5.14 11.50
CA SER A 105 22.56 5.94 11.91
C SER A 105 23.00 5.45 13.30
N GLY A 106 24.25 5.02 13.44
CA GLY A 106 24.77 4.40 14.67
C GLY A 106 24.90 5.34 15.88
N LEU A 107 24.15 6.45 15.90
CA LEU A 107 24.12 7.41 16.98
C LEU A 107 23.16 6.92 18.08
N PRO A 108 23.64 6.71 19.32
CA PRO A 108 22.79 6.22 20.40
C PRO A 108 21.68 7.23 20.71
N ASN A 109 20.45 6.73 20.87
CA ASN A 109 19.21 7.47 21.13
C ASN A 109 18.62 8.30 19.97
N GLU A 110 19.14 8.22 18.75
CA GLU A 110 18.59 8.94 17.60
C GLU A 110 17.82 8.01 16.64
N LEU A 111 16.56 8.34 16.36
CA LEU A 111 15.72 7.61 15.39
C LEU A 111 15.99 8.12 13.97
N LEU A 112 17.12 7.70 13.39
CA LEU A 112 17.54 8.14 12.06
C LEU A 112 17.75 6.95 11.11
N TYR A 113 17.05 7.00 9.97
CA TYR A 113 17.23 6.07 8.86
C TYR A 113 18.13 6.71 7.81
N GLU A 114 19.19 6.00 7.42
CA GLU A 114 20.08 6.49 6.38
C GLU A 114 19.49 6.18 4.99
N VAL A 115 19.10 7.24 4.28
CA VAL A 115 18.59 7.15 2.90
C VAL A 115 19.44 8.00 1.96
N PRO A 116 19.60 7.61 0.69
CA PRO A 116 20.25 8.46 -0.30
C PRO A 116 19.55 9.81 -0.42
N SER A 117 20.33 10.90 -0.47
CA SER A 117 19.78 12.25 -0.68
C SER A 117 19.16 12.36 -2.08
N ILE A 118 18.06 13.10 -2.16
CA ILE A 118 17.25 13.30 -3.37
C ILE A 118 17.76 14.50 -4.19
N MET A 119 18.74 15.24 -3.68
CA MET A 119 19.28 16.44 -4.34
C MET A 119 20.42 16.04 -5.28
N GLU A 120 20.14 16.03 -6.59
CA GLU A 120 21.18 16.12 -7.60
C GLU A 120 21.73 17.57 -7.59
N ASN A 121 23.04 17.75 -7.38
CA ASN A 121 23.72 19.04 -7.59
C ASN A 121 23.98 19.27 -9.09
#